data_AF-A0A0P9M6E0-F1
#
_entry.id   AF-A0A0P9M6E0-F1
#
_cell.length_a   1.000
_cell.length_b   1.000
_cell.length_c   1.000
_cell.angle_alpha   90.00
_cell.angle_beta   90.00
_cell.angle_gamma   90.00
#
_symmetry.space_group_name_H-M   'P 1'
#
loop_
_entity.id
_entity.type
_entity.pdbx_description
1 polymer ?
#
loop_
_entity_poly.entity_id
_entity_poly.type
_entity_poly.pdbx_seq_one_letter_code
_entity_poly.pdbx_strand_id
1 'polypeptide(L)'
;DDTEQRIVGICRRACTPVGPVAAVSVQQRFVCLARTTLDRLQARHIKVVAVVNFPHGSSNVQSVLAQVRAALMAGADEIDVVYPFRALL
;
A
#
# COMPACT_ATOMS: atom_id res chain seq x y z
N ASP A 1 -0.12 14.84 5.10
CA ASP A 1 -0.39 14.32 3.74
C ASP A 1 0.79 13.63 3.13
N ASP A 2 0.50 12.56 2.39
CA ASP A 2 1.48 11.86 1.59
C ASP A 2 1.62 12.53 0.22
N THR A 3 2.86 12.77 -0.17
CA THR A 3 3.25 13.25 -1.51
C THR A 3 4.13 12.20 -2.16
N GLU A 4 4.27 12.27 -3.49
CA GLU A 4 5.16 11.37 -4.22
C GLU A 4 6.58 11.37 -3.67
N GLN A 5 7.12 12.54 -3.31
CA GLN A 5 8.46 12.67 -2.72
C GLN A 5 8.57 11.95 -1.38
N ARG A 6 7.52 12.00 -0.55
CA ARG A 6 7.49 11.27 0.74
C ARG A 6 7.47 9.77 0.51
N ILE A 7 6.70 9.28 -0.45
CA ILE A 7 6.63 7.85 -0.79
C ILE A 7 7.98 7.34 -1.30
N VAL A 8 8.64 8.09 -2.20
CA VAL A 8 10.00 7.76 -2.65
C VAL A 8 10.98 7.75 -1.47
N GLY A 9 10.87 8.73 -0.57
CA GLY A 9 11.68 8.80 0.64
C GLY A 9 11.47 7.59 1.58
N ILE A 10 10.23 7.14 1.75
CA ILE A 10 9.91 5.93 2.53
C ILE A 10 10.53 4.70 1.86
N CYS A 11 10.39 4.54 0.54
CA CYS A 11 10.98 3.40 -0.18
C CYS A 11 12.51 3.35 -0.04
N ARG A 12 13.19 4.50 -0.04
CA ARG A 12 14.64 4.56 0.22
C ARG A 12 14.99 4.18 1.66
N ARG A 13 14.23 4.70 2.63
CA ARG A 13 14.42 4.38 4.07
C ARG A 13 14.07 2.93 4.41
N ALA A 14 13.27 2.26 3.58
CA ALA A 14 12.94 0.86 3.72
C ALA A 14 14.18 -0.05 3.58
N CYS A 15 15.20 0.41 2.83
CA CYS A 15 16.52 -0.23 2.75
C CYS A 15 17.42 0.28 3.90
N THR A 16 17.28 -0.31 5.09
CA THR A 16 18.04 0.16 6.26
C THR A 16 19.49 -0.38 6.26
N PRO A 17 20.43 0.24 6.99
CA PRO A 17 21.82 -0.24 7.10
C PRO A 17 21.95 -1.64 7.72
N VAL A 18 20.96 -2.08 8.50
CA VAL A 18 20.97 -3.39 9.19
C VAL A 18 20.09 -4.43 8.49
N GLY A 19 19.56 -4.09 7.31
CA GLY A 19 18.71 -4.96 6.51
C GLY A 19 17.43 -4.28 6.03
N PRO A 20 16.82 -4.79 4.97
CA PRO A 20 15.56 -4.27 4.45
C PRO A 20 14.41 -4.55 5.43
N VAL A 21 13.43 -3.64 5.48
CA VAL A 21 12.14 -3.92 6.13
C VAL A 21 11.36 -4.98 5.35
N ALA A 22 10.36 -5.59 5.99
CA ALA A 22 9.49 -6.56 5.33
C ALA A 22 8.64 -5.93 4.21
N ALA A 23 8.06 -4.75 4.47
CA ALA A 23 7.14 -4.10 3.54
C ALA A 23 7.06 -2.59 3.75
N VAL A 24 6.55 -1.88 2.72
CA VAL A 24 6.07 -0.49 2.82
C VAL A 24 4.56 -0.48 2.64
N SER A 25 3.84 0.15 3.57
CA SER A 25 2.39 0.31 3.49
C SER A 25 2.03 1.72 3.04
N VAL A 26 1.22 1.84 1.99
CA VAL A 26 0.88 3.11 1.35
C VAL A 26 -0.59 3.18 0.94
N GLN A 27 -1.10 4.39 0.76
CA GLN A 27 -2.45 4.59 0.19
C GLN A 27 -2.51 4.05 -1.25
N GLN A 28 -3.67 3.50 -1.62
CA GLN A 28 -3.89 2.81 -2.91
C GLN A 28 -3.37 3.59 -4.15
N ARG A 29 -3.48 4.92 -4.16
CA ARG A 29 -3.00 5.76 -5.28
C ARG A 29 -1.48 5.77 -5.48
N PHE A 30 -0.70 5.42 -4.44
CA PHE A 30 0.76 5.46 -4.47
C PHE A 30 1.41 4.09 -4.67
N VAL A 31 0.62 3.02 -4.79
CA VAL A 31 1.12 1.64 -4.93
C VAL A 31 2.07 1.51 -6.12
N CYS A 32 1.66 2.00 -7.29
CA CYS A 32 2.48 1.93 -8.51
C CYS A 32 3.81 2.69 -8.35
N LEU A 33 3.77 3.88 -7.73
CA LEU A 33 4.96 4.67 -7.43
C LEU A 33 5.90 3.94 -6.47
N ALA A 34 5.37 3.39 -5.38
CA ALA A 34 6.16 2.64 -4.40
C ALA A 34 6.80 1.40 -5.02
N ARG A 35 6.02 0.61 -5.77
CA ARG A 35 6.49 -0.60 -6.44
C ARG A 35 7.59 -0.29 -7.45
N THR A 36 7.36 0.70 -8.32
CA THR A 36 8.35 1.15 -9.31
C THR A 36 9.61 1.70 -8.65
N THR A 37 9.48 2.41 -7.52
CA THR A 37 10.63 2.96 -6.80
C THR A 37 11.47 1.85 -6.19
N LEU A 38 10.86 0.88 -5.51
CA LEU A 38 11.57 -0.26 -4.91
C LEU A 38 12.24 -1.13 -5.98
N ASP A 39 11.58 -1.31 -7.13
CA ASP A 39 12.15 -2.09 -8.24
C ASP A 39 13.39 -1.39 -8.83
N ARG A 40 13.37 -0.05 -8.96
CA ARG A 40 14.54 0.75 -9.35
C ARG A 40 15.67 0.71 -8.32
N LEU A 41 15.35 0.57 -7.03
CA LEU A 41 16.32 0.38 -5.95
C LEU A 41 16.82 -1.08 -5.86
N GLN A 42 16.40 -1.96 -6.77
CA GLN A 42 16.70 -3.40 -6.74
C GLN A 42 16.23 -4.09 -5.44
N ALA A 43 15.22 -3.51 -4.78
CA ALA A 43 14.67 -3.95 -3.50
C ALA A 43 13.31 -4.66 -3.66
N ARG A 44 13.18 -5.53 -4.68
CA ARG A 44 11.92 -6.22 -5.00
C ARG A 44 11.40 -7.10 -3.86
N HIS A 45 12.28 -7.58 -2.99
CA HIS A 45 11.94 -8.38 -1.81
C HIS A 45 11.17 -7.58 -0.74
N ILE A 46 11.27 -6.25 -0.74
CA ILE A 46 10.42 -5.39 0.10
C ILE A 46 9.03 -5.35 -0.54
N LYS A 47 8.03 -5.84 0.18
CA LYS A 47 6.64 -5.89 -0.30
C LYS A 47 5.99 -4.51 -0.30
N VAL A 48 5.04 -4.29 -1.20
CA VAL A 48 4.17 -3.11 -1.20
C VAL A 48 2.79 -3.52 -0.70
N VAL A 49 2.37 -2.93 0.42
CA VAL A 49 1.04 -3.12 1.01
C VAL A 49 0.16 -1.93 0.64
N ALA A 50 -1.03 -2.21 0.12
CA ALA A 50 -2.03 -1.18 -0.15
C ALA A 50 -3.09 -1.17 0.96
N VAL A 51 -3.31 -0.01 1.59
CA VAL A 51 -4.46 0.17 2.48
C VAL A 51 -5.73 0.45 1.68
N VAL A 52 -6.79 -0.30 1.96
CA VAL A 52 -8.08 -0.26 1.28
C VAL A 52 -9.22 -0.14 2.30
N ASN A 53 -10.32 0.51 1.90
CA ASN A 53 -11.46 0.80 2.77
C ASN A 53 -11.12 1.67 4.00
N PHE A 54 -9.95 2.30 3.98
CA PHE A 54 -9.38 3.06 5.09
C PHE A 54 -9.80 4.55 5.03
N PRO A 55 -9.97 5.23 6.19
CA PRO A 55 -10.01 4.68 7.55
C PRO A 55 -11.39 4.17 7.97
N HIS A 56 -12.42 4.43 7.16
CA HIS A 56 -13.80 4.41 7.65
C HIS A 56 -14.45 3.02 7.73
N GLY A 57 -13.97 2.05 6.95
CA GLY A 57 -14.60 0.73 6.89
C GLY A 57 -16.01 0.78 6.30
N SER A 58 -16.16 1.17 5.03
CA SER A 58 -17.45 1.14 4.33
C SER A 58 -17.99 -0.28 4.22
N SER A 59 -19.30 -0.45 4.41
CA SER A 59 -20.02 -1.71 4.16
C SER A 59 -20.34 -1.95 2.69
N ASN A 60 -20.02 -1.00 1.79
CA ASN A 60 -20.20 -1.17 0.35
C ASN A 60 -19.11 -2.09 -0.23
N VAL A 61 -19.39 -3.39 -0.24
CA VAL A 61 -18.48 -4.42 -0.73
C VAL A 61 -18.02 -4.17 -2.17
N GLN A 62 -18.90 -3.70 -3.07
CA GLN A 62 -18.53 -3.46 -4.47
C GLN A 62 -17.49 -2.35 -4.60
N SER A 63 -17.62 -1.27 -3.82
CA SER A 63 -16.62 -0.21 -3.77
C SER A 63 -15.28 -0.72 -3.24
N VAL A 64 -15.30 -1.53 -2.17
CA VAL A 64 -14.09 -2.13 -1.59
C VAL A 64 -13.41 -3.05 -2.60
N LEU A 65 -14.15 -3.94 -3.27
CA LEU A 65 -13.61 -4.82 -4.30
C LEU A 65 -12.99 -4.04 -5.47
N ALA A 66 -13.58 -2.91 -5.87
CA ALA A 66 -13.00 -2.05 -6.91
C ALA A 66 -11.65 -1.46 -6.46
N GLN A 67 -11.54 -1.00 -5.22
CA GLN A 67 -10.27 -0.50 -4.65
C GLN A 67 -9.21 -1.60 -4.57
N VAL A 68 -9.59 -2.81 -4.12
CA VAL A 68 -8.68 -3.98 -4.07
C VAL A 68 -8.16 -4.30 -5.47
N ARG A 69 -9.04 -4.40 -6.48
CA ARG A 69 -8.63 -4.67 -7.87
C ARG A 69 -7.69 -3.60 -8.40
N ALA A 70 -7.96 -2.32 -8.11
CA ALA A 70 -7.09 -1.22 -8.53
C ALA A 70 -5.70 -1.30 -7.87
N ALA A 71 -5.62 -1.66 -6.58
CA ALA A 71 -4.35 -1.87 -5.88
C ALA A 71 -3.55 -3.06 -6.45
N LEU A 72 -4.22 -4.18 -6.75
CA LEU A 72 -3.59 -5.34 -7.38
C LEU A 72 -3.02 -5.00 -8.76
N MET A 73 -3.80 -4.31 -9.61
CA MET A 73 -3.33 -3.85 -10.92
C MET A 73 -2.17 -2.87 -10.82
N ALA A 74 -2.11 -2.07 -9.75
CA ALA A 74 -1.00 -1.15 -9.48
C ALA A 74 0.26 -1.84 -8.94
N GLY A 75 0.21 -3.14 -8.64
CA GLY A 75 1.36 -3.94 -8.20
C GLY A 75 1.51 -4.07 -6.69
N ALA A 76 0.42 -4.01 -5.93
CA ALA A 76 0.43 -4.34 -4.51
C ALA A 76 0.70 -5.85 -4.32
N ASP A 77 1.59 -6.18 -3.38
CA ASP A 77 1.88 -7.55 -2.98
C ASP A 77 0.92 -8.02 -1.86
N GLU A 78 0.45 -7.09 -1.02
CA GLU A 78 -0.49 -7.34 0.08
C GLU A 78 -1.55 -6.23 0.14
N ILE A 79 -2.72 -6.54 0.70
CA ILE A 79 -3.84 -5.62 0.84
C ILE A 79 -4.32 -5.60 2.29
N ASP A 80 -4.23 -4.44 2.93
CA ASP A 80 -4.78 -4.19 4.26
C ASP A 80 -6.19 -3.60 4.11
N VAL A 81 -7.22 -4.43 4.29
CA VAL A 81 -8.63 -4.00 4.19
C VAL A 81 -9.18 -3.67 5.57
N VAL A 82 -9.72 -2.47 5.75
CA VAL A 82 -10.50 -2.14 6.96
C VAL A 82 -11.86 -2.83 6.90
N TYR A 83 -12.13 -3.69 7.88
CA TYR A 83 -13.43 -4.35 8.05
C TYR A 83 -14.55 -3.32 8.32
N PRO A 84 -15.79 -3.49 7.82
CA PRO A 84 -16.90 -2.57 8.06
C PRO A 84 -17.46 -2.66 9.49
N PHE A 85 -16.64 -2.29 10.47
CA PHE A 85 -16.94 -2.42 11.90
C PHE A 85 -18.17 -1.63 12.33
N ARG A 86 -18.49 -0.52 11.65
CA ARG A 86 -19.68 0.29 11.94
C ARG A 86 -20.99 -0.38 11.59
N ALA A 87 -20.99 -1.37 10.69
CA ALA A 87 -22.18 -2.15 10.37
C ALA A 87 -22.40 -3.31 11.36
N LEU A 88 -21.41 -3.61 12.20
CA LEU A 88 -21.48 -4.64 13.22
C LEU A 88 -21.97 -4.09 14.58
N LEU A 89 -21.73 -2.80 14.84
CA LEU A 89 -22.13 -2.08 16.07
C LEU A 89 -23.52 -1.46 15.91
#